data_AF-A0AAD2WCE1-F1
#
_entry.id   AF-A0AAD2WCE1-F1
#
_cell.length_a   1.000
_cell.length_b   1.000
_cell.length_c   1.000
_cell.angle_alpha   90.00
_cell.angle_beta   90.00
_cell.angle_gamma   90.00
#
_symmetry.space_group_name_H-M   'P 1'
#
loop_
_entity.id
_entity.type
_entity.pdbx_description
1 polymer ?
#
loop_
_entity_poly.entity_id
_entity_poly.type
_entity_poly.pdbx_seq_one_letter_code
_entity_poly.pdbx_strand_id
1 'polypeptide(L)'
;MTFADRYAAAGLAPNPTLITSRQEPTKRIVDNITNPQIFGLVGRYYGIQDFDLTWFRDEFQKNDQSFSLITNENETVLLAALVLDELVKAEKAVAILALISGAVAGTRKPKDCDWLLQFAKQKLLDLSVEDRRSVEFEAKVNHTHTLKLKEEVAALAEGDWVNLVAILGKIRLESQQSMSTMSSQATKAIAALKHDNANLREESQMLWWIFGGHSSALERNFNTLSPHQAAVVGSIDLANLTTSYYGPVAASAMFERVLSLSKRPKGAQSSELIKILDSFSKTDLEKLEIEHSKLPPRIAPIATAIELARTLGVGAWGNLFQEKTGLSSTLSLEPLELAEQIYCEHLLGQIL
;
A
#
# COMPACT_ATOMS: atom_id res chain seq x y z
N MET A 1 3.14 -15.91 17.45
CA MET A 1 2.35 -15.73 18.70
C MET A 1 0.91 -16.06 18.42
N THR A 2 0.27 -16.80 19.32
CA THR A 2 -1.14 -17.14 19.24
C THR A 2 -2.01 -15.96 19.71
N PHE A 3 -3.31 -16.00 19.43
CA PHE A 3 -4.27 -15.01 19.90
C PHE A 3 -4.29 -14.91 21.44
N ALA A 4 -4.13 -16.04 22.14
CA ALA A 4 -4.04 -16.10 23.60
C ALA A 4 -2.79 -15.40 24.13
N ASP A 5 -1.65 -15.58 23.46
CA ASP A 5 -0.38 -14.92 23.85
C ASP A 5 -0.50 -13.39 23.73
N ARG A 6 -1.23 -12.90 22.73
CA ARG A 6 -1.48 -11.46 22.53
C ARG A 6 -2.37 -10.87 23.62
N TYR A 7 -3.39 -11.61 24.08
CA TYR A 7 -4.20 -11.22 25.23
C TYR A 7 -3.37 -11.15 26.52
N ALA A 8 -2.58 -12.20 26.78
CA ALA A 8 -1.71 -12.24 27.95
C ALA A 8 -0.68 -11.08 27.94
N ALA A 9 -0.08 -10.78 26.77
CA ALA A 9 0.85 -9.68 26.60
C ALA A 9 0.21 -8.30 26.84
N ALA A 10 -1.08 -8.14 26.52
CA ALA A 10 -1.85 -6.93 26.80
C ALA A 10 -2.39 -6.85 28.24
N GLY A 11 -2.00 -7.79 29.13
CA GLY A 11 -2.47 -7.84 30.51
C GLY A 11 -3.94 -8.26 30.66
N LEU A 12 -4.55 -8.83 29.61
CA LEU A 12 -5.91 -9.35 29.64
C LEU A 12 -5.87 -10.84 29.96
N ALA A 13 -6.72 -11.28 30.91
CA ALA A 13 -6.77 -12.68 31.31
C ALA A 13 -7.34 -13.56 30.17
N PRO A 14 -6.53 -14.43 29.54
CA PRO A 14 -7.01 -15.27 28.45
C PRO A 14 -7.93 -16.36 29.01
N ASN A 15 -9.19 -16.34 28.61
CA ASN A 15 -10.14 -17.43 28.86
C ASN A 15 -10.44 -18.12 27.51
N PRO A 16 -10.34 -19.47 27.38
CA PRO A 16 -10.61 -20.17 26.12
C PRO A 16 -11.96 -19.80 25.49
N THR A 17 -13.04 -19.72 26.29
CA THR A 17 -14.37 -19.35 25.79
C THR A 17 -14.40 -17.92 25.28
N LEU A 18 -13.74 -17.00 26.00
CA LEU A 18 -13.61 -15.61 25.59
C LEU A 18 -12.82 -15.51 24.27
N ILE A 19 -11.68 -16.18 24.17
CA ILE A 19 -10.83 -16.17 22.97
C ILE A 19 -11.61 -16.67 21.75
N THR A 20 -12.32 -17.80 21.86
CA THR A 20 -13.15 -18.30 20.76
C THR A 20 -14.23 -17.29 20.35
N SER A 21 -14.90 -16.66 21.33
CA SER A 21 -15.92 -15.64 21.07
C SER A 21 -15.39 -14.39 20.37
N ARG A 22 -14.07 -14.15 20.39
CA ARG A 22 -13.41 -13.02 19.73
C ARG A 22 -12.79 -13.39 18.38
N GLN A 23 -12.23 -14.59 18.26
CA GLN A 23 -11.59 -15.06 17.03
C GLN A 23 -12.55 -15.16 15.84
N GLU A 24 -13.78 -15.64 16.08
CA GLU A 24 -14.79 -15.78 15.02
C GLU A 24 -15.20 -14.42 14.43
N PRO A 25 -15.61 -13.41 15.23
CA PRO A 25 -15.82 -12.05 14.73
C PRO A 25 -14.61 -11.48 13.98
N THR A 26 -13.39 -11.63 14.51
CA THR A 26 -12.16 -11.14 13.85
C THR A 26 -12.03 -11.69 12.43
N LYS A 27 -12.25 -13.00 12.23
CA LYS A 27 -12.20 -13.62 10.89
C LYS A 27 -13.26 -13.04 9.95
N ARG A 28 -14.52 -12.94 10.43
CA ARG A 28 -15.63 -12.39 9.62
C ARG A 28 -15.39 -10.92 9.22
N ILE A 29 -14.76 -10.14 10.10
CA ILE A 29 -14.35 -8.77 9.81
C ILE A 29 -13.31 -8.77 8.69
N VAL A 30 -12.22 -9.53 8.84
CA VAL A 30 -11.13 -9.58 7.86
C VAL A 30 -11.64 -9.90 6.45
N ASP A 31 -12.60 -10.82 6.33
CA ASP A 31 -13.14 -11.24 5.04
C ASP A 31 -13.98 -10.16 4.32
N ASN A 32 -14.62 -9.25 5.08
CA ASN A 32 -15.63 -8.31 4.53
C ASN A 32 -15.33 -6.83 4.82
N ILE A 33 -14.14 -6.51 5.33
CA ILE A 33 -13.81 -5.15 5.73
C ILE A 33 -13.66 -4.21 4.53
N THR A 34 -14.17 -3.00 4.69
CA THR A 34 -14.06 -1.91 3.71
C THR A 34 -12.92 -0.94 4.06
N ASN A 35 -12.43 -0.16 3.09
CA ASN A 35 -11.36 0.81 3.33
C ASN A 35 -11.69 1.83 4.46
N PRO A 36 -12.90 2.42 4.56
CA PRO A 36 -13.26 3.28 5.68
C PRO A 36 -13.19 2.59 7.05
N GLN A 37 -13.57 1.31 7.11
CA GLN A 37 -13.49 0.51 8.34
C GLN A 37 -12.03 0.23 8.73
N ILE A 38 -11.13 -0.01 7.75
CA ILE A 38 -9.68 -0.11 8.00
C ILE A 38 -9.17 1.18 8.66
N PHE A 39 -9.53 2.35 8.12
CA PHE A 39 -9.14 3.63 8.72
C PHE A 39 -9.69 3.82 10.13
N GLY A 40 -10.91 3.35 10.39
CA GLY A 40 -11.47 3.33 11.74
C GLY A 40 -10.66 2.49 12.73
N LEU A 41 -10.23 1.30 12.32
CA LEU A 41 -9.38 0.44 13.14
C LEU A 41 -8.00 1.04 13.37
N VAL A 42 -7.37 1.62 12.33
CA VAL A 42 -6.09 2.33 12.46
C VAL A 42 -6.24 3.54 13.38
N GLY A 43 -7.33 4.29 13.26
CA GLY A 43 -7.68 5.37 14.17
C GLY A 43 -7.72 4.88 15.62
N ARG A 44 -8.44 3.78 15.88
CA ARG A 44 -8.52 3.18 17.22
C ARG A 44 -7.17 2.74 17.76
N TYR A 45 -6.35 2.11 16.91
CA TYR A 45 -4.99 1.69 17.24
C TYR A 45 -4.10 2.86 17.70
N TYR A 46 -4.27 4.04 17.08
CA TYR A 46 -3.59 5.27 17.47
C TYR A 46 -4.34 6.10 18.53
N GLY A 47 -5.42 5.59 19.12
CA GLY A 47 -6.18 6.29 20.16
C GLY A 47 -7.09 7.42 19.66
N ILE A 48 -7.35 7.50 18.36
CA ILE A 48 -8.29 8.45 17.75
C ILE A 48 -9.72 7.93 17.94
N GLN A 49 -10.61 8.78 18.46
CA GLN A 49 -11.98 8.41 18.82
C GLN A 49 -13.05 8.86 17.80
N ASP A 50 -12.67 9.62 16.78
CA ASP A 50 -13.61 10.25 15.84
C ASP A 50 -14.20 9.29 14.80
N PHE A 51 -13.73 8.03 14.76
CA PHE A 51 -14.23 7.03 13.82
C PHE A 51 -15.40 6.26 14.42
N ASP A 52 -16.45 6.07 13.61
CA ASP A 52 -17.56 5.20 13.99
C ASP A 52 -17.15 3.73 13.95
N LEU A 53 -17.15 3.10 15.13
CA LEU A 53 -16.83 1.68 15.34
C LEU A 53 -18.06 0.89 15.81
N THR A 54 -19.27 1.41 15.65
CA THR A 54 -20.51 0.68 15.97
C THR A 54 -20.58 -0.65 15.23
N TRP A 55 -20.24 -0.67 13.93
CA TRP A 55 -20.13 -1.90 13.13
C TRP A 55 -19.18 -2.94 13.74
N PHE A 56 -18.07 -2.49 14.34
CA PHE A 56 -17.07 -3.36 14.95
C PHE A 56 -17.66 -3.99 16.22
N ARG A 57 -18.26 -3.16 17.09
CA ARG A 57 -18.98 -3.63 18.28
C ARG A 57 -20.06 -4.64 17.92
N ASP A 58 -20.91 -4.31 16.95
CA ASP A 58 -22.07 -5.11 16.58
C ASP A 58 -21.64 -6.50 16.09
N GLU A 59 -20.48 -6.60 15.44
CA GLU A 59 -19.91 -7.87 15.01
C GLU A 59 -19.47 -8.77 16.17
N PHE A 60 -18.85 -8.18 17.22
CA PHE A 60 -18.52 -8.92 18.44
C PHE A 60 -19.76 -9.27 19.26
N GLN A 61 -20.79 -8.42 19.26
CA GLN A 61 -22.05 -8.67 19.99
C GLN A 61 -22.85 -9.87 19.48
N LYS A 62 -22.59 -10.34 18.25
CA LYS A 62 -23.17 -11.59 17.72
C LYS A 62 -22.75 -12.83 18.53
N ASN A 63 -21.55 -12.80 19.10
CA ASN A 63 -21.00 -13.89 19.90
C ASN A 63 -20.98 -13.57 21.41
N ASP A 64 -20.98 -12.28 21.78
CA ASP A 64 -20.98 -11.81 23.16
C ASP A 64 -21.74 -10.49 23.31
N GLN A 65 -23.01 -10.58 23.72
CA GLN A 65 -23.89 -9.41 23.90
C GLN A 65 -23.37 -8.39 24.93
N SER A 66 -22.44 -8.77 25.81
CA SER A 66 -21.87 -7.87 26.81
C SER A 66 -20.72 -7.00 26.28
N PHE A 67 -20.24 -7.26 25.06
CA PHE A 67 -19.13 -6.52 24.48
C PHE A 67 -19.46 -5.02 24.31
N SER A 68 -18.57 -4.16 24.80
CA SER A 68 -18.72 -2.71 24.76
C SER A 68 -17.39 -2.01 24.50
N LEU A 69 -17.41 -1.05 23.56
CA LEU A 69 -16.24 -0.26 23.17
C LEU A 69 -15.73 0.65 24.29
N ILE A 70 -16.61 0.98 25.25
CA ILE A 70 -16.33 1.93 26.33
C ILE A 70 -15.71 1.21 27.53
N THR A 71 -16.35 0.14 28.00
CA THR A 71 -15.86 -0.61 29.18
C THR A 71 -14.61 -1.41 28.86
N ASN A 72 -14.46 -1.85 27.60
CA ASN A 72 -13.37 -2.72 27.17
C ASN A 72 -12.45 -1.97 26.20
N GLU A 73 -12.09 -0.72 26.52
CA GLU A 73 -11.27 0.11 25.62
C GLU A 73 -9.93 -0.54 25.26
N ASN A 74 -9.20 -1.10 26.22
CA ASN A 74 -7.91 -1.76 25.96
C ASN A 74 -8.08 -3.03 25.12
N GLU A 75 -9.12 -3.84 25.40
CA GLU A 75 -9.47 -5.01 24.58
C GLU A 75 -9.84 -4.59 23.16
N THR A 76 -10.53 -3.47 22.99
CA THR A 76 -10.91 -2.93 21.67
C THR A 76 -9.67 -2.55 20.86
N VAL A 77 -8.68 -1.90 21.48
CA VAL A 77 -7.40 -1.56 20.82
C VAL A 77 -6.67 -2.83 20.39
N LEU A 78 -6.58 -3.84 21.28
CA LEU A 78 -5.98 -5.12 20.97
C LEU A 78 -6.70 -5.83 19.82
N LEU A 79 -8.03 -5.89 19.85
CA LEU A 79 -8.82 -6.54 18.80
C LEU A 79 -8.68 -5.81 17.46
N ALA A 80 -8.65 -4.48 17.46
CA ALA A 80 -8.37 -3.70 16.26
C ALA A 80 -6.98 -4.02 15.71
N ALA A 81 -5.96 -4.09 16.58
CA ALA A 81 -4.60 -4.47 16.19
C ALA A 81 -4.53 -5.91 15.64
N LEU A 82 -5.30 -6.85 16.18
CA LEU A 82 -5.36 -8.23 15.70
C LEU A 82 -6.04 -8.35 14.34
N VAL A 83 -7.12 -7.60 14.09
CA VAL A 83 -7.72 -7.53 12.74
C VAL A 83 -6.72 -6.92 11.76
N LEU A 84 -6.06 -5.82 12.12
CA LEU A 84 -5.07 -5.18 11.27
C LEU A 84 -3.86 -6.08 10.99
N ASP A 85 -3.40 -6.87 11.98
CA ASP A 85 -2.34 -7.87 11.81
C ASP A 85 -2.70 -8.92 10.75
N GLU A 86 -3.93 -9.45 10.80
CA GLU A 86 -4.40 -10.39 9.76
C GLU A 86 -4.50 -9.73 8.38
N LEU A 87 -4.89 -8.46 8.30
CA LEU A 87 -4.90 -7.71 7.02
C LEU A 87 -3.49 -7.46 6.48
N VAL A 88 -2.51 -7.18 7.35
CA VAL A 88 -1.10 -7.04 6.97
C VAL A 88 -0.53 -8.38 6.49
N LYS A 89 -0.85 -9.50 7.16
CA LYS A 89 -0.48 -10.85 6.71
C LYS A 89 -1.13 -11.21 5.37
N ALA A 90 -2.36 -10.76 5.15
CA ALA A 90 -3.08 -10.90 3.88
C ALA A 90 -2.64 -9.88 2.81
N GLU A 91 -1.56 -9.13 3.06
CA GLU A 91 -0.91 -8.24 2.10
C GLU A 91 -1.84 -7.14 1.58
N LYS A 92 -2.74 -6.65 2.45
CA LYS A 92 -3.65 -5.55 2.11
C LYS A 92 -2.90 -4.21 2.16
N ALA A 93 -2.50 -3.69 1.00
CA ALA A 93 -1.76 -2.44 0.87
C ALA A 93 -2.37 -1.26 1.65
N VAL A 94 -3.70 -1.08 1.59
CA VAL A 94 -4.42 -0.02 2.32
C VAL A 94 -4.16 -0.10 3.83
N ALA A 95 -4.18 -1.30 4.43
CA ALA A 95 -3.96 -1.47 5.86
C ALA A 95 -2.50 -1.18 6.24
N ILE A 96 -1.55 -1.66 5.43
CA ILE A 96 -0.10 -1.46 5.63
C ILE A 96 0.23 0.03 5.58
N LEU A 97 -0.17 0.71 4.51
CA LEU A 97 0.13 2.13 4.33
C LEU A 97 -0.63 3.01 5.32
N ALA A 98 -1.90 2.70 5.65
CA ALA A 98 -2.64 3.45 6.65
C ALA A 98 -1.99 3.35 8.04
N LEU A 99 -1.49 2.18 8.43
CA LEU A 99 -0.72 2.00 9.66
C LEU A 99 0.52 2.88 9.68
N ILE A 100 1.29 2.90 8.59
CA ILE A 100 2.54 3.66 8.50
C ILE A 100 2.25 5.18 8.48
N SER A 101 1.35 5.63 7.61
CA SER A 101 0.94 7.03 7.50
C SER A 101 0.33 7.55 8.80
N GLY A 102 -0.46 6.74 9.50
CA GLY A 102 -1.05 7.09 10.79
C GLY A 102 -0.04 7.36 11.91
N ALA A 103 1.21 6.89 11.78
CA ALA A 103 2.28 7.14 12.76
C ALA A 103 2.86 8.55 12.66
N VAL A 104 2.68 9.25 11.54
CA VAL A 104 3.14 10.63 11.30
C VAL A 104 4.64 10.79 11.60
N ALA A 105 5.45 10.06 10.84
CA ALA A 105 6.90 9.94 11.06
C ALA A 105 7.29 9.53 12.50
N GLY A 106 6.43 8.79 13.19
CA GLY A 106 6.66 8.35 14.57
C GLY A 106 6.27 9.36 15.66
N THR A 107 5.78 10.54 15.27
CA THR A 107 5.24 11.53 16.21
C THR A 107 4.02 10.97 16.95
N ARG A 108 3.16 10.24 16.22
CA ARG A 108 2.01 9.58 16.81
C ARG A 108 2.37 8.14 17.18
N LYS A 109 2.38 7.86 18.48
CA LYS A 109 2.60 6.51 18.99
C LYS A 109 1.28 5.75 19.06
N PRO A 110 1.28 4.44 18.80
CA PRO A 110 0.09 3.63 19.04
C PRO A 110 -0.23 3.57 20.53
N LYS A 111 -1.50 3.33 20.85
CA LYS A 111 -1.94 3.26 22.25
C LYS A 111 -1.41 2.00 22.96
N ASP A 112 -1.27 0.91 22.20
CA ASP A 112 -0.68 -0.37 22.61
C ASP A 112 -0.23 -1.11 21.33
N CYS A 113 0.40 -2.28 21.48
CA CYS A 113 0.75 -3.19 20.39
C CYS A 113 1.77 -2.61 19.38
N ASP A 114 2.82 -1.94 19.87
CA ASP A 114 3.92 -1.37 19.06
C ASP A 114 4.49 -2.32 17.99
N TRP A 115 4.45 -3.62 18.25
CA TRP A 115 4.89 -4.67 17.32
C TRP A 115 4.17 -4.63 15.97
N LEU A 116 2.92 -4.16 15.91
CA LEU A 116 2.13 -4.15 14.67
C LEU A 116 2.69 -3.11 13.68
N LEU A 117 3.07 -1.93 14.16
CA LEU A 117 3.67 -0.90 13.31
C LEU A 117 5.01 -1.39 12.75
N GLN A 118 5.83 -2.04 13.56
CA GLN A 118 7.10 -2.62 13.10
C GLN A 118 6.87 -3.74 12.08
N PHE A 119 5.88 -4.59 12.33
CA PHE A 119 5.50 -5.65 11.40
C PHE A 119 5.00 -5.09 10.06
N ALA A 120 4.15 -4.05 10.07
CA ALA A 120 3.69 -3.38 8.86
C ALA A 120 4.84 -2.74 8.07
N LYS A 121 5.79 -2.08 8.75
CA LYS A 121 6.99 -1.52 8.10
C LYS A 121 7.84 -2.60 7.44
N GLN A 122 8.11 -3.70 8.15
CA GLN A 122 8.88 -4.81 7.58
C GLN A 122 8.13 -5.45 6.40
N LYS A 123 6.82 -5.68 6.55
CA LYS A 123 6.00 -6.29 5.50
C LYS A 123 5.92 -5.40 4.26
N LEU A 124 5.88 -4.07 4.42
CA LEU A 124 5.99 -3.14 3.30
C LEU A 124 7.30 -3.38 2.52
N LEU A 125 8.45 -3.42 3.20
CA LEU A 125 9.75 -3.66 2.56
C LEU A 125 9.80 -5.02 1.83
N ASP A 126 9.30 -6.08 2.47
CA ASP A 126 9.27 -7.42 1.88
C ASP A 126 8.42 -7.43 0.59
N LEU A 127 7.26 -6.77 0.62
CA LEU A 127 6.36 -6.65 -0.53
C LEU A 127 6.93 -5.75 -1.63
N SER A 128 7.62 -4.66 -1.28
CA SER A 128 8.31 -3.80 -2.25
C SER A 128 9.38 -4.57 -3.04
N VAL A 129 10.04 -5.55 -2.41
CA VAL A 129 11.01 -6.43 -3.08
C VAL A 129 10.32 -7.50 -3.92
N GLU A 130 9.28 -8.15 -3.36
CA GLU A 130 8.58 -9.24 -4.07
C GLU A 130 7.83 -8.74 -5.30
N ASP A 131 7.15 -7.60 -5.23
CA ASP A 131 6.39 -7.01 -6.34
C ASP A 131 7.28 -6.66 -7.55
N ARG A 132 8.56 -6.36 -7.28
CA ARG A 132 9.57 -6.00 -8.29
C ARG A 132 10.42 -7.18 -8.74
N ARG A 133 10.24 -8.37 -8.17
CA ARG A 133 10.98 -9.56 -8.59
C ARG A 133 10.55 -9.94 -10.01
N SER A 134 11.53 -10.18 -10.88
CA SER A 134 11.27 -10.65 -12.24
C SER A 134 10.53 -11.98 -12.22
N VAL A 135 9.48 -12.08 -13.03
CA VAL A 135 8.69 -13.31 -13.13
C VAL A 135 9.41 -14.26 -14.08
N GLU A 136 9.92 -15.37 -13.54
CA GLU A 136 10.47 -16.43 -14.39
C GLU A 136 9.37 -17.04 -15.26
N PHE A 137 9.59 -17.09 -16.58
CA PHE A 137 8.70 -17.76 -17.52
C PHE A 137 9.49 -18.62 -18.51
N GLU A 138 8.87 -19.73 -18.94
CA GLU A 138 9.44 -20.57 -19.98
C GLU A 138 9.26 -19.88 -21.34
N ALA A 139 10.36 -19.48 -21.98
CA ALA A 139 10.33 -18.82 -23.29
C ALA A 139 9.87 -19.75 -24.43
N LYS A 140 9.85 -21.07 -24.17
CA LYS A 140 9.49 -22.08 -25.17
C LYS A 140 8.01 -22.42 -25.08
N VAL A 141 7.28 -22.13 -26.15
CA VAL A 141 5.90 -22.59 -26.30
C VAL A 141 5.91 -24.03 -26.80
N ASN A 142 5.42 -24.94 -25.97
CA ASN A 142 5.32 -26.36 -26.29
C ASN A 142 3.92 -26.66 -26.83
N HIS A 143 3.86 -27.32 -27.99
CA HIS A 143 2.63 -27.88 -28.53
C HIS A 143 2.37 -29.24 -27.87
N THR A 144 1.10 -29.62 -27.69
CA THR A 144 0.75 -30.98 -27.31
C THR A 144 0.62 -31.83 -28.57
N HIS A 145 1.28 -32.99 -28.59
CA HIS A 145 1.16 -33.99 -29.65
C HIS A 145 0.99 -35.39 -29.06
N THR A 146 0.11 -36.16 -29.66
CA THR A 146 -0.25 -37.54 -29.30
C THR A 146 0.34 -38.46 -30.35
N LEU A 147 1.42 -39.16 -29.98
CA LEU A 147 2.17 -40.05 -30.88
C LEU A 147 1.31 -41.13 -31.57
N LYS A 148 0.16 -41.48 -30.99
CA LYS A 148 -0.72 -42.56 -31.44
C LYS A 148 -1.60 -42.22 -32.64
N LEU A 149 -1.88 -40.94 -32.92
CA LEU A 149 -2.79 -40.57 -34.01
C LEU A 149 -2.23 -40.91 -35.40
N LYS A 150 -0.90 -40.82 -35.57
CA LYS A 150 -0.23 -41.23 -36.79
C LYS A 150 -0.40 -42.73 -37.07
N GLU A 151 -0.33 -43.55 -36.02
CA GLU A 151 -0.50 -45.01 -36.11
C GLU A 151 -1.98 -45.37 -36.36
N GLU A 152 -2.91 -44.69 -35.70
CA GLU A 152 -4.36 -44.87 -35.92
C GLU A 152 -4.77 -44.50 -37.36
N VAL A 153 -4.21 -43.42 -37.93
CA VAL A 153 -4.45 -43.04 -39.34
C VAL A 153 -3.88 -44.09 -40.30
N ALA A 154 -2.69 -44.63 -40.01
CA ALA A 154 -2.05 -45.63 -40.87
C ALA A 154 -2.75 -47.00 -40.84
N ALA A 155 -3.52 -47.29 -39.79
CA ALA A 155 -4.26 -48.54 -39.62
C ALA A 155 -5.68 -48.54 -40.23
N LEU A 156 -6.11 -47.43 -40.85
CA LEU A 156 -7.42 -47.32 -41.48
C LEU A 156 -7.56 -48.26 -42.69
N ALA A 157 -8.59 -49.10 -42.68
CA ALA A 157 -8.95 -49.92 -43.83
C ALA A 157 -9.69 -49.11 -44.90
N GLU A 158 -9.58 -49.54 -46.17
CA GLU A 158 -10.27 -48.90 -47.28
C GLU A 158 -11.80 -48.97 -47.10
N GLY A 159 -12.47 -47.82 -47.19
CA GLY A 159 -13.94 -47.72 -47.03
C GLY A 159 -14.46 -47.60 -45.60
N ASP A 160 -13.59 -47.54 -44.58
CA ASP A 160 -14.00 -47.40 -43.17
C ASP A 160 -14.31 -45.94 -42.78
N TRP A 161 -15.44 -45.45 -43.27
CA TRP A 161 -15.89 -44.08 -43.06
C TRP A 161 -16.20 -43.76 -41.59
N VAL A 162 -16.61 -44.75 -40.80
CA VAL A 162 -16.97 -44.56 -39.38
C VAL A 162 -15.72 -44.28 -38.55
N ASN A 163 -14.66 -45.10 -38.70
CA ASN A 163 -13.41 -44.87 -38.00
C ASN A 163 -12.66 -43.63 -38.52
N LEU A 164 -12.78 -43.30 -39.81
CA LEU A 164 -12.25 -42.05 -40.35
C LEU A 164 -12.86 -40.82 -39.66
N VAL A 165 -14.18 -40.76 -39.50
CA VAL A 165 -14.86 -39.65 -38.79
C VAL A 165 -14.42 -39.57 -37.33
N ALA A 166 -14.26 -40.71 -36.65
CA ALA A 166 -13.79 -40.75 -35.27
C ALA A 166 -12.35 -40.20 -35.14
N ILE A 167 -11.46 -40.59 -36.05
CA ILE A 167 -10.07 -40.10 -36.09
C ILE A 167 -10.03 -38.59 -36.39
N LEU A 168 -10.82 -38.11 -37.36
CA LEU A 168 -10.94 -36.67 -37.62
C LEU A 168 -11.43 -35.89 -36.38
N GLY A 169 -12.36 -36.48 -35.61
CA GLY A 169 -12.80 -35.95 -34.32
C GLY A 169 -11.66 -35.84 -33.31
N LYS A 170 -10.83 -36.88 -33.18
CA LYS A 170 -9.64 -36.87 -32.31
C LYS A 170 -8.60 -35.84 -32.75
N ILE A 171 -8.32 -35.72 -34.06
CA ILE A 171 -7.41 -34.71 -34.62
C ILE A 171 -7.92 -33.30 -34.28
N ARG A 172 -9.23 -33.06 -34.43
CA ARG A 172 -9.83 -31.77 -34.08
C ARG A 172 -9.67 -31.46 -32.59
N LEU A 173 -9.98 -32.41 -31.71
CA LEU A 173 -9.87 -32.23 -30.26
C LEU A 173 -8.43 -31.98 -29.82
N GLU A 174 -7.48 -32.75 -30.37
CA GLU A 174 -6.06 -32.55 -30.10
C GLU A 174 -5.58 -31.17 -30.58
N SER A 175 -5.95 -30.77 -31.79
CA SER A 175 -5.61 -29.44 -32.33
C SER A 175 -6.18 -28.32 -31.43
N GLN A 176 -7.42 -28.45 -30.99
CA GLN A 176 -8.04 -27.50 -30.05
C GLN A 176 -7.33 -27.46 -28.69
N GLN A 177 -6.96 -28.61 -28.14
CA GLN A 177 -6.26 -28.70 -26.86
C GLN A 177 -4.83 -28.15 -26.96
N SER A 178 -4.13 -28.46 -28.05
CA SER A 178 -2.80 -27.93 -28.34
C SER A 178 -2.84 -26.42 -28.50
N MET A 179 -3.79 -25.89 -29.28
CA MET A 179 -3.98 -24.45 -29.44
C MET A 179 -4.33 -23.75 -28.12
N SER A 180 -5.19 -24.33 -27.28
CA SER A 180 -5.53 -23.79 -25.97
C SER A 180 -4.31 -23.77 -25.04
N THR A 181 -3.52 -24.85 -25.03
CA THR A 181 -2.30 -24.97 -24.23
C THR A 181 -1.25 -23.95 -24.68
N MET A 182 -0.99 -23.86 -25.99
CA MET A 182 -0.07 -22.89 -26.57
C MET A 182 -0.52 -21.45 -26.28
N SER A 183 -1.81 -21.15 -26.42
CA SER A 183 -2.39 -19.84 -26.11
C SER A 183 -2.24 -19.47 -24.64
N SER A 184 -2.45 -20.42 -23.73
CA SER A 184 -2.23 -20.22 -22.29
C SER A 184 -0.76 -19.94 -21.97
N GLN A 185 0.17 -20.72 -22.54
CA GLN A 185 1.61 -20.51 -22.36
C GLN A 185 2.06 -19.15 -22.91
N ALA A 186 1.65 -18.82 -24.14
CA ALA A 186 1.95 -17.53 -24.75
C ALA A 186 1.39 -16.35 -23.94
N THR A 187 0.15 -16.46 -23.46
CA THR A 187 -0.47 -15.41 -22.64
C THR A 187 0.27 -15.21 -21.32
N LYS A 188 0.71 -16.30 -20.66
CA LYS A 188 1.53 -16.24 -19.45
C LYS A 188 2.88 -15.54 -19.70
N ALA A 189 3.58 -15.92 -20.78
CA ALA A 189 4.85 -15.30 -21.15
C ALA A 189 4.69 -13.81 -21.48
N ILE A 190 3.63 -13.44 -22.23
CA ILE A 190 3.33 -12.04 -22.55
C ILE A 190 2.99 -11.25 -21.27
N ALA A 191 2.24 -11.83 -20.34
CA ALA A 191 1.92 -11.19 -19.07
C ALA A 191 3.17 -10.94 -18.22
N ALA A 192 4.07 -11.92 -18.12
CA ALA A 192 5.36 -11.78 -17.43
C ALA A 192 6.23 -10.70 -18.08
N LEU A 193 6.38 -10.71 -19.41
CA LEU A 193 7.13 -9.67 -20.13
C LEU A 193 6.53 -8.27 -19.96
N LYS A 194 5.19 -8.16 -19.93
CA LYS A 194 4.51 -6.88 -19.70
C LYS A 194 4.79 -6.36 -18.30
N HIS A 195 4.76 -7.24 -17.29
CA HIS A 195 5.09 -6.92 -15.91
C HIS A 195 6.53 -6.41 -15.78
N ASP A 196 7.50 -7.20 -16.25
CA ASP A 196 8.92 -6.84 -16.17
C ASP A 196 9.25 -5.54 -16.93
N ASN A 197 8.64 -5.32 -18.11
CA ASN A 197 8.83 -4.08 -18.87
C ASN A 197 8.20 -2.87 -18.17
N ALA A 198 7.07 -3.03 -17.48
CA ALA A 198 6.49 -1.97 -16.67
C ALA A 198 7.43 -1.58 -15.52
N ASN A 199 7.97 -2.57 -14.81
CA ASN A 199 8.94 -2.34 -13.73
C ASN A 199 10.22 -1.66 -14.24
N LEU A 200 10.81 -2.15 -15.33
CA LEU A 200 12.00 -1.53 -15.94
C LEU A 200 11.75 -0.09 -16.40
N ARG A 201 10.55 0.20 -16.91
CA ARG A 201 10.18 1.56 -17.31
C ARG A 201 10.08 2.48 -16.10
N GLU A 202 9.40 2.04 -15.05
CA GLU A 202 9.27 2.77 -13.78
C GLU A 202 10.65 3.06 -13.18
N GLU A 203 11.50 2.03 -13.01
CA GLU A 203 12.85 2.16 -12.45
C GLU A 203 13.74 3.07 -13.30
N SER A 204 13.66 2.95 -14.62
CA SER A 204 14.37 3.86 -15.53
C SER A 204 13.91 5.29 -15.31
N GLN A 205 12.60 5.55 -15.28
CA GLN A 205 12.07 6.90 -15.04
C GLN A 205 12.51 7.48 -13.70
N MET A 206 12.48 6.68 -12.62
CA MET A 206 13.00 7.08 -11.31
C MET A 206 14.49 7.40 -11.37
N LEU A 207 15.29 6.59 -12.08
CA LEU A 207 16.71 6.83 -12.28
C LEU A 207 16.96 8.16 -13.03
N TRP A 208 16.25 8.37 -14.14
CA TRP A 208 16.34 9.61 -14.93
C TRP A 208 15.97 10.83 -14.08
N TRP A 209 14.92 10.74 -13.27
CA TRP A 209 14.48 11.79 -12.37
C TRP A 209 15.54 12.14 -11.31
N ILE A 210 16.09 11.13 -10.62
CA ILE A 210 17.11 11.33 -9.57
C ILE A 210 18.41 11.88 -10.14
N PHE A 211 18.89 11.33 -11.26
CA PHE A 211 20.14 11.78 -11.88
C PHE A 211 20.00 13.14 -12.57
N GLY A 212 18.83 13.43 -13.15
CA GLY A 212 18.52 14.75 -13.71
C GLY A 212 18.47 15.85 -12.65
N GLY A 213 18.12 15.50 -11.40
CA GLY A 213 18.07 16.44 -10.29
C GLY A 213 17.02 17.55 -10.52
N HIS A 214 15.96 17.23 -11.25
CA HIS A 214 14.94 18.18 -11.69
C HIS A 214 13.55 17.67 -11.31
N SER A 215 12.74 18.56 -10.74
CA SER A 215 11.37 18.24 -10.37
C SER A 215 10.43 18.41 -11.55
N SER A 216 9.60 17.39 -11.79
CA SER A 216 8.49 17.47 -12.75
C SER A 216 7.36 18.36 -12.25
N ALA A 217 6.97 18.23 -10.97
CA ALA A 217 5.87 19.00 -10.40
C ALA A 217 6.12 20.52 -10.46
N LEU A 218 7.33 20.96 -10.12
CA LEU A 218 7.67 22.40 -10.10
C LEU A 218 8.49 22.88 -11.31
N GLU A 219 8.84 21.97 -12.22
CA GLU A 219 9.59 22.23 -13.45
C GLU A 219 10.94 22.92 -13.20
N ARG A 220 11.61 22.64 -12.08
CA ARG A 220 12.90 23.27 -11.72
C ARG A 220 13.86 22.33 -10.99
N ASN A 221 15.13 22.69 -11.01
CA ASN A 221 16.20 21.89 -10.39
C ASN A 221 16.08 21.89 -8.85
N PHE A 222 16.32 20.74 -8.21
CA PHE A 222 16.30 20.61 -6.74
C PHE A 222 17.30 21.56 -6.06
N ASN A 223 18.39 21.94 -6.73
CA ASN A 223 19.39 22.88 -6.20
C ASN A 223 18.83 24.30 -5.95
N THR A 224 17.62 24.60 -6.45
CA THR A 224 16.92 25.86 -6.20
C THR A 224 16.01 25.80 -4.96
N LEU A 225 15.68 24.60 -4.50
CA LEU A 225 14.76 24.31 -3.41
C LEU A 225 15.51 24.11 -2.09
N SER A 226 14.94 24.59 -0.97
CA SER A 226 15.46 24.22 0.35
C SER A 226 15.35 22.69 0.59
N PRO A 227 16.06 22.11 1.57
CA PRO A 227 15.95 20.69 1.88
C PRO A 227 14.50 20.24 2.15
N HIS A 228 13.72 21.01 2.93
CA HIS A 228 12.32 20.68 3.18
C HIS A 228 11.42 20.88 1.95
N GLN A 229 11.69 21.87 1.10
CA GLN A 229 10.97 22.01 -0.16
C GLN A 229 11.26 20.84 -1.11
N ALA A 230 12.54 20.44 -1.19
CA ALA A 230 12.96 19.28 -1.96
C ALA A 230 12.38 17.97 -1.42
N ALA A 231 12.19 17.85 -0.09
CA ALA A 231 11.48 16.72 0.52
C ALA A 231 10.04 16.62 0.03
N VAL A 232 9.25 17.70 0.18
CA VAL A 232 7.84 17.73 -0.24
C VAL A 232 7.72 17.44 -1.74
N VAL A 233 8.45 18.18 -2.56
CA VAL A 233 8.38 18.06 -4.01
C VAL A 233 8.90 16.70 -4.48
N GLY A 234 10.02 16.24 -3.93
CA GLY A 234 10.63 14.98 -4.30
C GLY A 234 9.78 13.77 -3.92
N SER A 235 9.06 13.83 -2.79
CA SER A 235 8.09 12.79 -2.42
C SER A 235 6.91 12.71 -3.36
N ILE A 236 6.37 13.85 -3.82
CA ILE A 236 5.25 13.88 -4.78
C ILE A 236 5.71 13.40 -6.16
N ASP A 237 6.86 13.89 -6.64
CA ASP A 237 7.43 13.43 -7.91
C ASP A 237 7.68 11.91 -7.89
N LEU A 238 8.33 11.39 -6.83
CA LEU A 238 8.59 9.95 -6.74
C LEU A 238 7.28 9.15 -6.65
N ALA A 239 6.29 9.63 -5.90
CA ALA A 239 5.01 8.96 -5.80
C ALA A 239 4.24 8.95 -7.12
N ASN A 240 4.32 10.02 -7.92
CA ASN A 240 3.74 10.08 -9.27
C ASN A 240 4.49 9.20 -10.29
N LEU A 241 5.79 8.98 -10.08
CA LEU A 241 6.57 8.00 -10.85
C LEU A 241 6.31 6.56 -10.40
N THR A 242 5.77 6.36 -9.21
CA THR A 242 5.56 5.03 -8.64
C THR A 242 4.27 4.41 -9.20
N THR A 243 4.38 3.22 -9.78
CA THR A 243 3.21 2.45 -10.27
C THR A 243 2.81 1.32 -9.34
N SER A 244 3.74 0.86 -8.50
CA SER A 244 3.49 -0.17 -7.48
C SER A 244 2.82 0.41 -6.25
N TYR A 245 1.91 -0.35 -5.63
CA TYR A 245 1.28 0.04 -4.36
C TYR A 245 2.26 0.11 -3.18
N TYR A 246 3.39 -0.57 -3.26
CA TYR A 246 4.35 -0.68 -2.15
C TYR A 246 5.59 0.20 -2.36
N GLY A 247 5.73 0.84 -3.52
CA GLY A 247 6.90 1.64 -3.86
C GLY A 247 8.20 0.83 -3.99
N PRO A 248 9.31 1.47 -4.37
CA PRO A 248 10.62 0.84 -4.37
C PRO A 248 11.20 0.78 -2.96
N VAL A 249 11.85 -0.33 -2.62
CA VAL A 249 12.61 -0.47 -1.35
C VAL A 249 13.68 0.62 -1.20
N ALA A 250 14.16 1.16 -2.31
CA ALA A 250 15.16 2.21 -2.35
C ALA A 250 14.60 3.63 -2.13
N ALA A 251 13.29 3.83 -1.94
CA ALA A 251 12.68 5.16 -1.85
C ALA A 251 13.38 6.09 -0.84
N SER A 252 13.73 5.58 0.35
CA SER A 252 14.48 6.33 1.36
C SER A 252 15.83 6.84 0.83
N ALA A 253 16.62 5.96 0.20
CA ALA A 253 17.90 6.34 -0.42
C ALA A 253 17.73 7.30 -1.60
N MET A 254 16.62 7.19 -2.35
CA MET A 254 16.27 8.14 -3.40
C MET A 254 15.98 9.54 -2.81
N PHE A 255 15.27 9.62 -1.68
CA PHE A 255 15.04 10.88 -0.98
C PHE A 255 16.33 11.48 -0.42
N GLU A 256 17.19 10.68 0.21
CA GLU A 256 18.53 11.15 0.63
C GLU A 256 19.31 11.75 -0.54
N ARG A 257 19.22 11.11 -1.72
CA ARG A 257 19.86 11.62 -2.93
C ARG A 257 19.26 12.95 -3.37
N VAL A 258 17.92 13.08 -3.42
CA VAL A 258 17.24 14.34 -3.74
C VAL A 258 17.62 15.44 -2.77
N LEU A 259 17.63 15.15 -1.47
CA LEU A 259 18.06 16.07 -0.42
C LEU A 259 19.52 16.50 -0.57
N SER A 260 20.41 15.58 -1.00
CA SER A 260 21.81 15.92 -1.27
C SER A 260 21.99 16.90 -2.45
N LEU A 261 21.02 16.95 -3.36
CA LEU A 261 20.99 17.85 -4.52
C LEU A 261 20.33 19.20 -4.19
N SER A 262 19.72 19.34 -3.02
CA SER A 262 18.98 20.55 -2.65
C SER A 262 19.90 21.75 -2.38
N LYS A 263 19.30 22.94 -2.29
CA LYS A 263 20.01 24.15 -1.87
C LYS A 263 20.51 23.99 -0.44
N ARG A 264 21.84 24.07 -0.26
CA ARG A 264 22.51 23.99 1.06
C ARG A 264 22.14 22.68 1.80
N PRO A 265 22.58 21.52 1.30
CA PRO A 265 22.13 20.22 1.79
C PRO A 265 22.71 19.83 3.16
N LYS A 266 23.79 20.49 3.61
CA LYS A 266 24.46 20.14 4.87
C LYS A 266 23.78 20.79 6.07
N GLY A 267 23.47 19.98 7.08
CA GLY A 267 23.00 20.46 8.39
C GLY A 267 21.55 20.95 8.40
N ALA A 268 20.71 20.45 7.49
CA ALA A 268 19.27 20.64 7.61
C ALA A 268 18.80 20.05 8.94
N GLN A 269 18.11 20.87 9.73
CA GLN A 269 17.50 20.47 11.00
C GLN A 269 15.98 20.41 10.84
N SER A 270 15.31 19.81 11.82
CA SER A 270 13.86 19.79 11.88
C SER A 270 13.28 21.20 11.72
N SER A 271 12.21 21.32 10.94
CA SER A 271 11.47 22.57 10.77
C SER A 271 9.99 22.34 10.99
N GLU A 272 9.30 23.37 11.48
CA GLU A 272 7.86 23.35 11.68
C GLU A 272 7.14 23.22 10.33
N LEU A 273 6.15 22.33 10.26
CA LEU A 273 5.36 22.06 9.06
C LEU A 273 4.76 23.35 8.47
N ILE A 274 4.28 24.26 9.34
CA ILE A 274 3.76 25.55 8.89
C ILE A 274 4.80 26.37 8.13
N LYS A 275 6.02 26.49 8.66
CA LYS A 275 7.13 27.21 8.01
C LYS A 275 7.55 26.56 6.69
N ILE A 276 7.45 25.23 6.60
CA ILE A 276 7.79 24.48 5.40
C ILE A 276 6.79 24.79 4.28
N LEU A 277 5.50 24.60 4.52
CA LEU A 277 4.48 24.82 3.49
C LEU A 277 4.32 26.31 3.14
N ASP A 278 4.45 27.19 4.12
CA ASP A 278 4.40 28.64 3.92
C ASP A 278 5.62 29.18 3.14
N SER A 279 6.68 28.38 2.99
CA SER A 279 7.84 28.75 2.16
C SER A 279 7.59 28.61 0.66
N PHE A 280 6.51 27.94 0.26
CA PHE A 280 6.13 27.80 -1.14
C PHE A 280 5.34 29.02 -1.61
N SER A 281 5.49 29.37 -2.89
CA SER A 281 4.59 30.33 -3.51
C SER A 281 3.21 29.69 -3.73
N LYS A 282 2.15 30.51 -3.82
CA LYS A 282 0.81 30.01 -4.15
C LYS A 282 0.80 29.20 -5.44
N THR A 283 1.51 29.68 -6.46
CA THR A 283 1.64 28.99 -7.75
C THR A 283 2.37 27.65 -7.65
N ASP A 284 3.34 27.53 -6.73
CA ASP A 284 4.00 26.25 -6.51
C ASP A 284 3.04 25.26 -5.82
N LEU A 285 2.31 25.70 -4.78
CA LEU A 285 1.33 24.87 -4.09
C LEU A 285 0.21 24.36 -5.02
N GLU A 286 -0.21 25.18 -5.98
CA GLU A 286 -1.21 24.78 -6.99
C GLU A 286 -0.72 23.66 -7.93
N LYS A 287 0.60 23.53 -8.12
CA LYS A 287 1.22 22.46 -8.93
C LYS A 287 1.50 21.17 -8.14
N LEU A 288 1.39 21.20 -6.82
CA LEU A 288 1.59 20.02 -5.98
C LEU A 288 0.34 19.15 -6.01
N GLU A 289 0.28 18.25 -6.99
CA GLU A 289 -0.81 17.27 -7.12
C GLU A 289 -0.61 16.15 -6.11
N ILE A 290 -1.42 16.15 -5.04
CA ILE A 290 -1.45 15.09 -4.03
C ILE A 290 -2.82 14.42 -3.96
N GLU A 291 -2.83 13.09 -4.06
CA GLU A 291 -4.05 12.29 -3.97
C GLU A 291 -4.51 12.23 -2.51
N HIS A 292 -5.49 13.05 -2.14
CA HIS A 292 -5.95 13.18 -0.75
C HIS A 292 -7.48 13.10 -0.58
N SER A 293 -8.25 13.13 -1.68
CA SER A 293 -9.70 13.35 -1.64
C SER A 293 -10.49 12.30 -0.84
N LYS A 294 -9.97 11.07 -0.78
CA LYS A 294 -10.58 9.93 -0.06
C LYS A 294 -9.89 9.62 1.27
N LEU A 295 -8.84 10.35 1.63
CA LEU A 295 -8.04 10.08 2.83
C LEU A 295 -8.63 10.79 4.06
N PRO A 296 -8.84 10.08 5.18
CA PRO A 296 -9.20 10.72 6.43
C PRO A 296 -8.05 11.63 6.92
N PRO A 297 -8.33 12.90 7.29
CA PRO A 297 -7.29 13.84 7.72
C PRO A 297 -6.41 13.36 8.87
N ARG A 298 -6.98 12.56 9.78
CA ARG A 298 -6.22 12.02 10.90
C ARG A 298 -5.25 10.90 10.50
N ILE A 299 -5.47 10.23 9.37
CA ILE A 299 -4.58 9.17 8.86
C ILE A 299 -3.52 9.73 7.90
N ALA A 300 -3.90 10.70 7.06
CA ALA A 300 -3.01 11.39 6.13
C ALA A 300 -2.93 12.90 6.43
N PRO A 301 -2.31 13.27 7.57
CA PRO A 301 -2.26 14.67 7.99
C PRO A 301 -1.41 15.54 7.08
N ILE A 302 -0.29 15.07 6.54
CA ILE A 302 0.60 15.94 5.76
C ILE A 302 -0.02 16.27 4.39
N ALA A 303 -0.67 15.31 3.75
CA ALA A 303 -1.47 15.51 2.55
C ALA A 303 -2.61 16.50 2.81
N THR A 304 -3.27 16.40 3.97
CA THR A 304 -4.27 17.39 4.39
C THR A 304 -3.66 18.78 4.56
N ALA A 305 -2.46 18.89 5.15
CA ALA A 305 -1.79 20.17 5.33
C ALA A 305 -1.46 20.84 3.99
N ILE A 306 -0.94 20.07 3.02
CA ILE A 306 -0.64 20.55 1.66
C ILE A 306 -1.92 21.05 0.99
N GLU A 307 -3.01 20.31 1.07
CA GLU A 307 -4.31 20.72 0.51
C GLU A 307 -4.87 21.98 1.16
N LEU A 308 -4.81 22.08 2.49
CA LEU A 308 -5.29 23.26 3.20
C LEU A 308 -4.43 24.49 2.88
N ALA A 309 -3.10 24.33 2.78
CA ALA A 309 -2.21 25.40 2.35
C ALA A 309 -2.50 25.84 0.91
N ARG A 310 -2.81 24.89 0.01
CA ARG A 310 -3.19 25.16 -1.39
C ARG A 310 -4.51 25.94 -1.49
N THR A 311 -5.50 25.59 -0.68
CA THR A 311 -6.86 26.17 -0.76
C THR A 311 -7.03 27.48 0.01
N LEU A 312 -6.46 27.58 1.22
CA LEU A 312 -6.60 28.75 2.09
C LEU A 312 -5.45 29.76 1.94
N GLY A 313 -4.32 29.32 1.40
CA GLY A 313 -3.12 30.13 1.27
C GLY A 313 -2.26 30.14 2.54
N VAL A 314 -1.07 30.72 2.37
CA VAL A 314 0.02 30.82 3.36
C VAL A 314 -0.48 31.42 4.68
N GLY A 315 -0.16 30.78 5.81
CA GLY A 315 -0.43 31.27 7.17
C GLY A 315 -1.88 31.16 7.67
N ALA A 316 -2.85 30.80 6.82
CA ALA A 316 -4.27 30.77 7.19
C ALA A 316 -4.80 29.36 7.56
N TRP A 317 -4.03 28.30 7.32
CA TRP A 317 -4.50 26.92 7.37
C TRP A 317 -4.24 26.20 8.70
N GLY A 318 -3.36 26.72 9.56
CA GLY A 318 -2.86 26.02 10.75
C GLY A 318 -3.94 25.60 11.76
N ASN A 319 -4.89 26.50 12.05
CA ASN A 319 -5.97 26.20 13.01
C ASN A 319 -6.91 25.11 12.49
N LEU A 320 -7.28 25.18 11.20
CA LEU A 320 -8.15 24.17 10.58
C LEU A 320 -7.44 22.82 10.44
N PHE A 321 -6.12 22.84 10.20
CA PHE A 321 -5.31 21.63 10.23
C PHE A 321 -5.35 20.96 11.61
N GLN A 322 -5.18 21.73 12.68
CA GLN A 322 -5.24 21.19 14.04
C GLN A 322 -6.63 20.64 14.37
N GLU A 323 -7.69 21.33 13.98
CA GLU A 323 -9.07 20.87 14.15
C GLU A 323 -9.31 19.53 13.44
N LYS A 324 -8.90 19.41 12.17
CA LYS A 324 -9.16 18.22 11.35
C LYS A 324 -8.28 17.02 11.70
N THR A 325 -7.01 17.25 12.02
CA THR A 325 -6.02 16.18 12.18
C THR A 325 -5.72 15.84 13.64
N GLY A 326 -5.98 16.79 14.57
CA GLY A 326 -5.57 16.72 15.96
C GLY A 326 -4.09 16.98 16.19
N LEU A 327 -3.35 17.46 15.17
CA LEU A 327 -1.92 17.73 15.26
C LEU A 327 -1.65 19.23 15.18
N SER A 328 -0.59 19.70 15.84
CA SER A 328 -0.17 21.10 15.72
C SER A 328 0.47 21.34 14.36
N SER A 329 0.15 22.46 13.70
CA SER A 329 0.85 22.91 12.49
C SER A 329 2.32 23.29 12.75
N THR A 330 2.70 23.43 14.02
CA THR A 330 4.09 23.60 14.47
C THR A 330 4.83 22.27 14.67
N LEU A 331 4.25 21.15 14.24
CA LEU A 331 4.93 19.86 14.21
C LEU A 331 6.28 19.99 13.48
N SER A 332 7.37 19.62 14.16
CA SER A 332 8.72 19.71 13.62
C SER A 332 9.12 18.38 12.99
N LEU A 333 9.55 18.41 11.74
CA LEU A 333 9.94 17.22 10.98
C LEU A 333 11.30 17.44 10.31
N GLU A 334 12.14 16.40 10.33
CA GLU A 334 13.33 16.35 9.50
C GLU A 334 12.95 16.17 8.01
N PRO A 335 13.77 16.65 7.05
CA PRO A 335 13.44 16.54 5.63
C PRO A 335 13.20 15.11 5.14
N LEU A 336 13.99 14.14 5.59
CA LEU A 336 13.83 12.74 5.17
C LEU A 336 12.53 12.14 5.70
N GLU A 337 12.26 12.34 7.00
CA GLU A 337 11.02 11.90 7.64
C GLU A 337 9.78 12.49 6.97
N LEU A 338 9.84 13.77 6.60
CA LEU A 338 8.77 14.44 5.86
C LEU A 338 8.55 13.82 4.48
N ALA A 339 9.64 13.55 3.74
CA ALA A 339 9.55 12.94 2.41
C ALA A 339 8.93 11.54 2.46
N GLU A 340 9.39 10.70 3.39
CA GLU A 340 8.86 9.35 3.58
C GLU A 340 7.38 9.37 3.99
N GLN A 341 7.00 10.29 4.87
CA GLN A 341 5.62 10.44 5.32
C GLN A 341 4.69 10.87 4.17
N ILE A 342 5.06 11.89 3.39
CA ILE A 342 4.26 12.35 2.25
C ILE A 342 4.16 11.24 1.20
N TYR A 343 5.27 10.53 0.94
CA TYR A 343 5.28 9.43 -0.01
C TYR A 343 4.28 8.32 0.38
N CYS A 344 4.30 7.89 1.65
CA CYS A 344 3.34 6.87 2.12
C CYS A 344 1.89 7.35 2.08
N GLU A 345 1.64 8.61 2.43
CA GLU A 345 0.30 9.21 2.33
C GLU A 345 -0.20 9.29 0.88
N HIS A 346 0.68 9.65 -0.06
CA HIS A 346 0.34 9.74 -1.48
C HIS A 346 0.09 8.37 -2.10
N LEU A 347 0.94 7.36 -1.81
CA LEU A 347 0.69 5.98 -2.25
C LEU A 347 -0.64 5.46 -1.70
N LEU A 348 -0.95 5.76 -0.43
CA LEU A 348 -2.24 5.39 0.16
C LEU A 348 -3.40 6.05 -0.60
N GLY A 349 -3.24 7.33 -0.98
CA GLY A 349 -4.21 8.06 -1.80
C GLY A 349 -4.45 7.43 -3.17
N GLN A 350 -3.38 7.04 -3.87
CA GLN A 350 -3.46 6.43 -5.20
C GLN A 350 -4.21 5.09 -5.24
N ILE A 351 -4.25 4.36 -4.12
CA ILE A 351 -4.92 3.04 -4.04
C ILE A 351 -6.44 3.16 -3.87
N LEU A 352 -6.95 4.32 -3.43
CA LEU A 352 -8.36 4.53 -3.08
C LEU A 352 -9.19 5.04 -4.26
#